data_AF-Q02AZ7-F1
#
_entry.id   AF-Q02AZ7-F1
#
_cell.length_a   1.000
_cell.length_b   1.000
_cell.length_c   1.000
_cell.angle_alpha   90.00
_cell.angle_beta   90.00
_cell.angle_gamma   90.00
#
_symmetry.space_group_name_H-M   'P 1'
#
loop_
_entity.id
_entity.type
_entity.pdbx_description
1 polymer ?
#
loop_
_entity_poly.entity_id
_entity_poly.type
_entity_poly.pdbx_seq_one_letter_code
_entity_poly.pdbx_strand_id
1 'polypeptide(L)'
;MSTEIGKSKLTLEELVSRFRGEMVPLTGKFSYFTLMPIAEEDLRQYLNDPIAAISPAIVAGLPRMAVILAPYVEKGNGKSADCATFERPVESRHIPSSRSEHSGLVALLLGIKDIEVADYHYQFYNALAGVVAERWPQDTQERFFRTIREELSAEVHGEVDEKSWHLKQALLRRQTNVRKETKLFREYAQQAFEDTLTLYLHGTCCDIDVETGPRQMPSRYLRRRLELLISLYPPPEGYAALPEQLKPR
;
A
#
# COMPACT_ATOMS: atom_id res chain seq x y z
N MET A 1 -11.40 -32.07 -9.21
CA MET A 1 -11.60 -31.07 -10.29
C MET A 1 -10.45 -30.07 -10.27
N SER A 2 -9.20 -30.54 -10.35
CA SER A 2 -8.02 -29.74 -9.97
C SER A 2 -7.10 -29.41 -11.14
N THR A 3 -7.50 -29.78 -12.37
CA THR A 3 -6.61 -29.79 -13.54
C THR A 3 -6.92 -28.73 -14.61
N GLU A 4 -8.05 -28.01 -14.54
CA GLU A 4 -8.38 -26.97 -15.53
C GLU A 4 -7.97 -25.54 -15.13
N ILE A 5 -7.70 -25.29 -13.84
CA ILE A 5 -7.32 -23.97 -13.36
C ILE A 5 -5.88 -23.62 -13.78
N GLY A 6 -5.00 -24.61 -13.95
CA GLY A 6 -3.57 -24.42 -14.20
C GLY A 6 -3.18 -23.78 -15.55
N LYS A 7 -4.12 -23.51 -16.46
CA LYS A 7 -3.85 -22.87 -17.77
C LYS A 7 -4.65 -21.61 -18.05
N SER A 8 -5.57 -21.20 -17.16
CA SER A 8 -6.43 -20.04 -17.40
C SER A 8 -5.92 -18.82 -16.63
N LYS A 9 -5.77 -17.70 -17.34
CA LYS A 9 -5.62 -16.38 -16.71
C LYS A 9 -6.96 -16.03 -16.09
N LEU A 10 -6.97 -15.64 -14.82
CA LEU A 10 -8.19 -15.26 -14.10
C LEU A 10 -8.11 -13.78 -13.76
N THR A 11 -9.05 -12.99 -14.28
CA THR A 11 -9.12 -11.57 -13.95
C THR A 11 -9.54 -11.38 -12.49
N LEU A 12 -9.18 -10.24 -11.90
CA LEU A 12 -9.56 -9.94 -10.52
C LEU A 12 -11.08 -9.97 -10.28
N GLU A 13 -11.86 -9.49 -11.25
CA GLU A 13 -13.33 -9.52 -11.17
C GLU A 13 -13.89 -10.95 -11.20
N GLU A 14 -13.36 -11.80 -12.08
CA GLU A 14 -13.73 -13.22 -12.13
C GLU A 14 -13.37 -13.94 -10.83
N LEU A 15 -12.19 -13.66 -10.28
CA LEU A 15 -11.75 -14.24 -9.01
C LEU A 15 -12.69 -13.87 -7.86
N VAL A 16 -13.02 -12.58 -7.72
CA VAL A 16 -13.92 -12.10 -6.67
C VAL A 16 -15.34 -12.63 -6.85
N SER A 17 -15.82 -12.75 -8.08
CA SER A 17 -17.15 -13.29 -8.37
C SER A 17 -17.23 -14.80 -8.09
N ARG A 18 -16.24 -15.55 -8.59
CA ARG A 18 -16.21 -17.02 -8.54
C ARG A 18 -15.94 -17.55 -7.14
N PHE A 19 -15.03 -16.92 -6.40
CA PHE A 19 -14.54 -17.44 -5.12
C PHE A 19 -15.07 -16.68 -3.91
N ARG A 20 -16.10 -15.83 -4.07
CA ARG A 20 -16.70 -15.07 -2.97
C ARG A 20 -17.14 -15.97 -1.80
N GLY A 21 -17.72 -17.13 -2.11
CA GLY A 21 -18.19 -18.11 -1.10
C GLY A 21 -17.08 -18.97 -0.51
N GLU A 22 -15.88 -18.95 -1.09
CA GLU A 22 -14.73 -19.74 -0.68
C GLU A 22 -13.68 -18.90 0.06
N MET A 23 -13.90 -17.58 0.19
CA MET A 23 -13.00 -16.71 0.92
C MET A 23 -12.97 -17.07 2.40
N VAL A 24 -11.78 -17.25 2.94
CA VAL A 24 -11.56 -17.57 4.35
C VAL A 24 -11.48 -16.26 5.14
N PRO A 25 -12.30 -16.06 6.18
CA PRO A 25 -12.22 -14.86 7.02
C PRO A 25 -10.95 -14.87 7.88
N LEU A 26 -10.23 -13.74 7.91
CA LEU A 26 -9.09 -13.50 8.82
C LEU A 26 -9.51 -12.65 10.01
N THR A 27 -10.24 -11.57 9.74
CA THR A 27 -10.76 -10.64 10.73
C THR A 27 -12.16 -10.19 10.33
N GLY A 28 -12.81 -9.32 11.13
CA GLY A 28 -14.09 -8.72 10.75
C GLY A 28 -14.04 -7.84 9.48
N LYS A 29 -12.84 -7.48 9.00
CA LYS A 29 -12.63 -6.63 7.81
C LYS A 29 -11.93 -7.35 6.67
N PHE A 30 -11.08 -8.31 6.97
CA PHE A 30 -10.23 -8.99 5.98
C PHE A 30 -10.67 -10.45 5.79
N SER A 31 -10.76 -10.85 4.53
CA SER A 31 -10.85 -12.25 4.10
C SER A 31 -9.81 -12.51 3.02
N TYR A 32 -9.39 -13.75 2.85
CA TYR A 32 -8.41 -14.12 1.84
C TYR A 32 -8.80 -15.33 1.00
N PHE A 33 -8.10 -15.48 -0.12
CA PHE A 33 -8.16 -16.65 -0.98
C PHE A 33 -6.77 -16.89 -1.60
N THR A 34 -6.39 -18.15 -1.80
CA THR A 34 -5.10 -18.50 -2.42
C THR A 34 -5.33 -19.30 -3.69
N LEU A 35 -4.64 -18.93 -4.77
CA LEU A 35 -4.71 -19.65 -6.05
C LEU A 35 -3.79 -20.87 -6.12
N MET A 36 -2.94 -21.02 -5.11
CA MET A 36 -2.03 -22.14 -4.93
C MET A 36 -2.05 -22.57 -3.46
N PRO A 37 -1.72 -23.84 -3.15
CA PRO A 37 -1.45 -24.26 -1.79
C PRO A 37 -0.29 -23.45 -1.21
N ILE A 38 -0.45 -22.96 0.01
CA ILE A 38 0.57 -22.23 0.77
C ILE A 38 0.64 -22.90 2.15
N ALA A 39 1.84 -23.10 2.67
CA ALA A 39 2.01 -23.66 4.01
C ALA A 39 1.43 -22.67 5.05
N GLU A 40 0.92 -23.20 6.16
CA GLU A 40 0.30 -22.36 7.20
C GLU A 40 1.28 -21.34 7.79
N GLU A 41 2.56 -21.74 7.93
CA GLU A 41 3.65 -20.87 8.36
C GLU A 41 3.91 -19.70 7.41
N ASP A 42 3.81 -19.93 6.09
CA ASP A 42 3.97 -18.90 5.07
C ASP A 42 2.74 -17.97 5.02
N LEU A 43 1.53 -18.52 5.20
CA LEU A 43 0.30 -17.72 5.27
C LEU A 43 0.35 -16.70 6.40
N ARG A 44 1.01 -17.04 7.51
CA ARG A 44 1.23 -16.11 8.61
C ARG A 44 2.00 -14.87 8.13
N GLN A 45 3.10 -15.08 7.42
CA GLN A 45 3.96 -14.01 6.93
C GLN A 45 3.26 -13.16 5.86
N TYR A 46 2.48 -13.77 4.95
CA TYR A 46 1.78 -13.02 3.91
C TYR A 46 0.51 -12.30 4.40
N LEU A 47 -0.18 -12.81 5.42
CA LEU A 47 -1.50 -12.29 5.78
C LEU A 47 -1.55 -11.81 7.23
N ASN A 48 -1.24 -12.68 8.18
CA ASN A 48 -1.51 -12.41 9.58
C ASN A 48 -0.59 -11.31 10.14
N ASP A 49 0.72 -11.46 9.96
CA ASP A 49 1.70 -10.50 10.47
C ASP A 49 1.48 -9.08 9.89
N PRO A 50 1.32 -8.89 8.55
CA PRO A 50 1.11 -7.55 8.02
C PRO A 50 -0.28 -6.96 8.33
N ILE A 51 -1.32 -7.78 8.48
CA ILE A 51 -2.64 -7.27 8.87
C ILE A 51 -2.64 -6.85 10.34
N ALA A 52 -1.95 -7.59 11.21
CA ALA A 52 -1.88 -7.30 12.64
C ALA A 52 -1.14 -6.00 12.96
N ALA A 53 -0.19 -5.58 12.10
CA ALA A 53 0.53 -4.32 12.24
C ALA A 53 -0.28 -3.06 11.86
N ILE A 54 -1.48 -3.22 11.27
CA ILE A 54 -2.30 -2.08 10.82
C ILE A 54 -2.96 -1.40 12.02
N SER A 55 -2.84 -0.06 12.09
CA SER A 55 -3.54 0.75 13.09
C SER A 55 -5.06 0.45 13.12
N PRO A 56 -5.66 0.25 14.31
CA PRO A 56 -7.11 0.06 14.44
C PRO A 56 -7.94 1.19 13.82
N ALA A 57 -7.42 2.44 13.85
CA ALA A 57 -8.08 3.59 13.24
C ALA A 57 -8.14 3.47 11.71
N ILE A 58 -7.09 2.92 11.08
CA ILE A 58 -7.08 2.62 9.65
C ILE A 58 -8.11 1.52 9.37
N VAL A 59 -8.06 0.40 10.10
CA VAL A 59 -8.97 -0.74 9.92
C VAL A 59 -10.45 -0.34 10.03
N ALA A 60 -10.78 0.58 10.95
CA ALA A 60 -12.13 1.09 11.12
C ALA A 60 -12.64 1.82 9.86
N GLY A 61 -11.77 2.60 9.21
CA GLY A 61 -12.09 3.37 7.99
C GLY A 61 -12.06 2.56 6.69
N LEU A 62 -11.52 1.35 6.70
CA LEU A 62 -11.46 0.50 5.50
C LEU A 62 -12.84 -0.09 5.14
N PRO A 63 -13.12 -0.30 3.84
CA PRO A 63 -14.20 -1.17 3.41
C PRO A 63 -13.92 -2.64 3.78
N ARG A 64 -14.78 -3.57 3.35
CA ARG A 64 -14.39 -4.99 3.41
C ARG A 64 -13.24 -5.20 2.44
N MET A 65 -12.26 -5.99 2.87
CA MET A 65 -11.02 -6.25 2.14
C MET A 65 -10.93 -7.74 1.78
N ALA A 66 -10.73 -8.01 0.50
CA ALA A 66 -10.43 -9.35 -0.02
C ALA A 66 -8.97 -9.40 -0.46
N VAL A 67 -8.16 -10.27 0.13
CA VAL A 67 -6.76 -10.47 -0.25
C VAL A 67 -6.62 -11.76 -1.04
N ILE A 68 -6.17 -11.68 -2.28
CA ILE A 68 -6.01 -12.83 -3.16
C ILE A 68 -4.53 -13.04 -3.44
N LEU A 69 -4.00 -14.17 -2.99
CA LEU A 69 -2.62 -14.56 -3.21
C LEU A 69 -2.52 -15.38 -4.49
N ALA A 70 -1.81 -14.85 -5.48
CA ALA A 70 -1.56 -15.44 -6.77
C ALA A 70 -0.07 -15.74 -6.96
N PRO A 71 0.31 -16.74 -7.79
CA PRO A 71 1.71 -16.93 -8.12
C PRO A 71 2.32 -15.66 -8.71
N TYR A 72 1.70 -15.12 -9.77
CA TYR A 72 2.09 -13.86 -10.40
C TYR A 72 0.88 -13.02 -10.77
N VAL A 73 1.09 -11.72 -10.96
CA VAL A 73 0.07 -10.80 -11.49
C VAL A 73 0.55 -10.23 -12.82
N GLU A 74 -0.28 -10.37 -13.84
CA GLU A 74 -0.04 -9.84 -15.18
C GLU A 74 -0.94 -8.63 -15.40
N LYS A 75 -0.29 -7.49 -15.69
CA LYS A 75 -0.95 -6.27 -16.10
C LYS A 75 -1.71 -6.51 -17.39
N GLY A 76 -2.98 -6.12 -17.41
CA GLY A 76 -3.79 -6.12 -18.60
C GLY A 76 -3.18 -5.28 -19.72
N ASN A 77 -3.41 -5.67 -20.97
CA ASN A 77 -3.28 -4.72 -22.08
C ASN A 77 -4.50 -3.78 -22.04
N GLY A 78 -4.47 -2.60 -22.65
CA GLY A 78 -5.55 -1.59 -22.49
C GLY A 78 -6.99 -2.02 -22.81
N LYS A 79 -7.23 -3.28 -23.23
CA LYS A 79 -8.55 -3.91 -23.42
C LYS A 79 -8.86 -5.04 -22.41
N SER A 80 -7.88 -5.56 -21.68
CA SER A 80 -8.03 -6.64 -20.70
C SER A 80 -7.77 -6.13 -19.28
N ALA A 81 -8.48 -6.66 -18.29
CA ALA A 81 -8.18 -6.38 -16.89
C ALA A 81 -6.85 -7.04 -16.45
N ASP A 82 -6.31 -6.58 -15.33
CA ASP A 82 -5.22 -7.26 -14.65
C ASP A 82 -5.68 -8.65 -14.17
N CYS A 83 -4.78 -9.62 -14.22
CA CYS A 83 -5.12 -11.02 -13.99
C CYS A 83 -4.04 -11.79 -13.24
N ALA A 84 -4.46 -12.85 -12.57
CA ALA A 84 -3.57 -13.82 -11.96
C ALA A 84 -3.05 -14.82 -13.01
N THR A 85 -1.77 -15.15 -12.92
CA THR A 85 -1.14 -16.15 -13.80
C THR A 85 -0.30 -17.14 -13.00
N PHE A 86 -0.21 -18.38 -13.48
CA PHE A 86 0.62 -19.44 -12.88
C PHE A 86 2.03 -19.48 -13.46
N GLU A 87 2.19 -18.96 -14.68
CA GLU A 87 3.48 -18.76 -15.33
C GLU A 87 3.93 -17.31 -15.17
N ARG A 88 5.25 -17.11 -15.04
CA ARG A 88 5.84 -15.79 -14.89
C ARG A 88 5.53 -14.94 -16.13
N PRO A 89 4.87 -13.77 -15.98
CA PRO A 89 4.62 -12.88 -17.10
C PRO A 89 5.91 -12.35 -17.72
N VAL A 90 5.80 -11.82 -18.94
CA VAL A 90 6.89 -11.00 -19.49
C VAL A 90 7.12 -9.78 -18.59
N GLU A 91 8.39 -9.39 -18.40
CA GLU A 91 8.79 -8.39 -17.40
C GLU A 91 8.02 -7.07 -17.53
N SER A 92 7.76 -6.60 -18.76
CA SER A 92 7.00 -5.37 -19.02
C SER A 92 5.53 -5.40 -18.60
N ARG A 93 4.99 -6.59 -18.30
CA ARG A 93 3.62 -6.80 -17.84
C ARG A 93 3.57 -7.44 -16.46
N HIS A 94 4.69 -7.82 -15.88
CA HIS A 94 4.73 -8.30 -14.52
C HIS A 94 4.50 -7.11 -13.57
N ILE A 95 3.48 -7.21 -12.73
CA ILE A 95 3.20 -6.22 -11.69
C ILE A 95 3.12 -6.94 -10.34
N PRO A 96 3.49 -6.27 -9.24
CA PRO A 96 3.47 -6.88 -7.92
C PRO A 96 2.05 -7.08 -7.39
N SER A 97 1.15 -6.15 -7.73
CA SER A 97 -0.21 -6.15 -7.24
C SER A 97 -1.16 -5.45 -8.19
N SER A 98 -2.45 -5.77 -8.04
CA SER A 98 -3.55 -5.04 -8.66
C SER A 98 -4.70 -4.91 -7.66
N ARG A 99 -5.57 -3.93 -7.89
CA ARG A 99 -6.70 -3.61 -7.01
C ARG A 99 -7.95 -3.38 -7.85
N SER A 100 -9.07 -3.90 -7.35
CA SER A 100 -10.40 -3.54 -7.83
C SER A 100 -11.33 -3.26 -6.67
N GLU A 101 -12.38 -2.49 -6.93
CA GLU A 101 -13.44 -2.25 -5.97
C GLU A 101 -14.78 -2.55 -6.63
N HIS A 102 -15.58 -3.38 -5.98
CA HIS A 102 -16.89 -3.74 -6.47
C HIS A 102 -17.85 -3.95 -5.30
N SER A 103 -19.01 -3.28 -5.33
CA SER A 103 -20.07 -3.44 -4.32
C SER A 103 -19.60 -3.27 -2.86
N GLY A 104 -18.71 -2.30 -2.60
CA GLY A 104 -18.19 -2.01 -1.25
C GLY A 104 -17.16 -3.02 -0.71
N LEU A 105 -16.71 -3.96 -1.55
CA LEU A 105 -15.57 -4.84 -1.32
C LEU A 105 -14.39 -4.34 -2.16
N VAL A 106 -13.25 -4.12 -1.51
CA VAL A 106 -11.98 -3.88 -2.22
C VAL A 106 -11.19 -5.18 -2.25
N ALA A 107 -10.83 -5.62 -3.45
CA ALA A 107 -10.02 -6.79 -3.67
C ALA A 107 -8.58 -6.38 -4.04
N LEU A 108 -7.61 -6.98 -3.34
CA LEU A 108 -6.18 -6.85 -3.61
C LEU A 108 -5.70 -8.18 -4.18
N LEU A 109 -5.19 -8.15 -5.40
CA LEU A 109 -4.51 -9.27 -6.02
C LEU A 109 -3.01 -9.09 -5.86
N LEU A 110 -2.32 -10.04 -5.22
CA LEU A 110 -0.90 -9.94 -4.89
C LEU A 110 -0.14 -11.15 -5.45
N GLY A 111 0.95 -10.87 -6.15
CA GLY A 111 1.91 -11.89 -6.58
C GLY A 111 2.81 -12.28 -5.43
N ILE A 112 2.95 -13.59 -5.16
CA ILE A 112 3.76 -14.10 -4.04
C ILE A 112 4.92 -15.00 -4.48
N LYS A 113 5.02 -15.35 -5.77
CA LYS A 113 6.09 -16.20 -6.26
C LYS A 113 7.27 -15.34 -6.73
N ASP A 114 8.49 -15.78 -6.36
CA ASP A 114 9.75 -15.09 -6.67
C ASP A 114 9.85 -13.66 -6.08
N ILE A 115 9.12 -13.39 -4.99
CA ILE A 115 9.18 -12.12 -4.23
C ILE A 115 9.63 -12.41 -2.80
N GLU A 116 10.48 -11.54 -2.25
CA GLU A 116 10.84 -11.60 -0.84
C GLU A 116 9.67 -11.12 0.03
N VAL A 117 9.60 -11.60 1.26
CA VAL A 117 8.48 -11.28 2.17
C VAL A 117 8.42 -9.78 2.48
N ALA A 118 9.57 -9.13 2.66
CA ALA A 118 9.65 -7.69 2.89
C ALA A 118 9.14 -6.89 1.67
N ASP A 119 9.52 -7.30 0.45
CA ASP A 119 9.00 -6.69 -0.77
C ASP A 119 7.48 -6.90 -0.88
N TYR A 120 6.99 -8.09 -0.58
CA TYR A 120 5.56 -8.35 -0.53
C TYR A 120 4.84 -7.42 0.45
N HIS A 121 5.37 -7.24 1.67
CA HIS A 121 4.78 -6.34 2.67
C HIS A 121 4.73 -4.90 2.16
N TYR A 122 5.81 -4.40 1.56
CA TYR A 122 5.79 -3.09 0.92
C TYR A 122 4.66 -2.99 -0.13
N GLN A 123 4.48 -3.99 -1.00
CA GLN A 123 3.45 -3.97 -2.04
C GLN A 123 2.03 -4.06 -1.48
N PHE A 124 1.83 -4.87 -0.44
CA PHE A 124 0.57 -4.93 0.31
C PHE A 124 0.23 -3.58 0.93
N TYR A 125 1.18 -2.96 1.64
CA TYR A 125 0.97 -1.66 2.28
C TYR A 125 0.84 -0.52 1.28
N ASN A 126 1.50 -0.58 0.13
CA ASN A 126 1.31 0.41 -0.93
C ASN A 126 -0.10 0.36 -1.52
N ALA A 127 -0.60 -0.84 -1.82
CA ALA A 127 -1.96 -1.02 -2.30
C ALA A 127 -2.99 -0.60 -1.24
N LEU A 128 -2.74 -0.90 0.03
CA LEU A 128 -3.58 -0.48 1.14
C LEU A 128 -3.57 1.04 1.35
N ALA A 129 -2.40 1.68 1.27
CA ALA A 129 -2.25 3.12 1.44
C ALA A 129 -3.08 3.89 0.41
N GLY A 130 -3.15 3.42 -0.84
CA GLY A 130 -4.06 3.98 -1.85
C GLY A 130 -5.54 3.89 -1.46
N VAL A 131 -5.97 2.78 -0.84
CA VAL A 131 -7.35 2.64 -0.34
C VAL A 131 -7.65 3.63 0.78
N VAL A 132 -6.67 3.85 1.68
CA VAL A 132 -6.78 4.80 2.78
C VAL A 132 -6.80 6.24 2.26
N ALA A 133 -5.94 6.59 1.31
CA ALA A 133 -5.84 7.94 0.74
C ALA A 133 -7.14 8.39 0.02
N GLU A 134 -7.89 7.44 -0.55
CA GLU A 134 -9.20 7.71 -1.16
C GLU A 134 -10.31 8.00 -0.13
N ARG A 135 -10.13 7.56 1.12
CA ARG A 135 -11.18 7.53 2.16
C ARG A 135 -10.79 8.25 3.46
N TRP A 136 -9.60 8.84 3.51
CA TRP A 136 -9.13 9.54 4.70
C TRP A 136 -10.08 10.67 5.12
N PRO A 137 -10.30 10.87 6.43
CA PRO A 137 -11.11 11.98 6.92
C PRO A 137 -10.56 13.34 6.47
N GLN A 138 -11.45 14.33 6.31
CA GLN A 138 -11.06 15.69 5.92
C GLN A 138 -10.01 16.30 6.87
N ASP A 139 -10.15 16.10 8.19
CA ASP A 139 -9.15 16.57 9.17
C ASP A 139 -7.75 15.99 8.93
N THR A 140 -7.67 14.68 8.68
CA THR A 140 -6.41 14.00 8.32
C THR A 140 -5.80 14.62 7.06
N GLN A 141 -6.61 14.82 6.02
CA GLN A 141 -6.18 15.42 4.76
C GLN A 141 -5.65 16.85 4.99
N GLU A 142 -6.39 17.69 5.72
CA GLU A 142 -6.00 19.08 5.98
C GLU A 142 -4.69 19.16 6.78
N ARG A 143 -4.54 18.30 7.81
CA ARG A 143 -3.31 18.22 8.60
C ARG A 143 -2.12 17.79 7.76
N PHE A 144 -2.28 16.81 6.87
CA PHE A 144 -1.22 16.37 5.98
C PHE A 144 -0.89 17.43 4.92
N PHE A 145 -1.90 18.04 4.30
CA PHE A 145 -1.71 19.11 3.32
C PHE A 145 -1.00 20.33 3.93
N ARG A 146 -1.27 20.65 5.20
CA ARG A 146 -0.52 21.67 5.92
C ARG A 146 0.97 21.31 6.03
N THR A 147 1.30 20.08 6.41
CA THR A 147 2.69 19.59 6.42
C THR A 147 3.35 19.73 5.05
N ILE A 148 2.68 19.31 3.97
CA ILE A 148 3.18 19.46 2.60
C ILE A 148 3.45 20.93 2.24
N ARG A 149 2.55 21.85 2.60
CA ARG A 149 2.74 23.28 2.33
C ARG A 149 3.94 23.85 3.06
N GLU A 150 4.16 23.44 4.31
CA GLU A 150 5.32 23.86 5.11
C GLU A 150 6.62 23.32 4.52
N GLU A 151 6.64 22.08 4.05
CA GLU A 151 7.79 21.48 3.35
C GLU A 151 8.09 22.18 2.02
N LEU A 152 7.07 22.50 1.22
CA LEU A 152 7.24 23.28 -0.01
C LEU A 152 7.76 24.70 0.31
N SER A 153 7.27 25.33 1.39
CA SER A 153 7.76 26.62 1.86
C SER A 153 9.21 26.59 2.33
N ALA A 154 9.66 25.47 2.89
CA ALA A 154 11.03 25.26 3.34
C ALA A 154 11.93 24.67 2.23
N GLU A 155 11.44 24.61 0.99
CA GLU A 155 12.15 24.09 -0.18
C GLU A 155 12.77 22.70 0.06
N VAL A 156 12.04 21.84 0.76
CA VAL A 156 12.53 20.51 1.13
C VAL A 156 12.83 19.71 -0.13
N HIS A 157 14.09 19.30 -0.27
CA HIS A 157 14.52 18.40 -1.33
C HIS A 157 14.09 16.96 -1.05
N GLY A 158 14.00 16.15 -2.10
CA GLY A 158 13.65 14.74 -2.03
C GLY A 158 12.19 14.43 -1.68
N GLU A 159 11.84 13.15 -1.72
CA GLU A 159 10.58 12.56 -1.25
C GLU A 159 10.82 11.17 -0.66
N VAL A 160 9.76 10.54 -0.12
CA VAL A 160 9.82 9.18 0.43
C VAL A 160 10.01 8.13 -0.67
N ASP A 161 9.38 8.34 -1.83
CA ASP A 161 9.43 7.42 -2.96
C ASP A 161 9.51 8.18 -4.29
N GLU A 162 9.83 7.45 -5.36
CA GLU A 162 10.03 7.98 -6.70
C GLU A 162 8.73 8.56 -7.30
N LYS A 163 7.57 7.99 -7.01
CA LYS A 163 6.28 8.48 -7.55
C LYS A 163 5.96 9.89 -7.05
N SER A 164 5.96 10.12 -5.73
CA SER A 164 5.76 11.46 -5.18
C SER A 164 6.87 12.42 -5.58
N TRP A 165 8.12 11.95 -5.71
CA TRP A 165 9.22 12.76 -6.25
C TRP A 165 8.90 13.33 -7.63
N HIS A 166 8.48 12.49 -8.58
CA HIS A 166 8.15 12.95 -9.94
C HIS A 166 6.99 13.94 -9.95
N LEU A 167 5.96 13.71 -9.14
CA LEU A 167 4.81 14.63 -9.02
C LEU A 167 5.21 15.96 -8.39
N LYS A 168 6.08 15.95 -7.38
CA LYS A 168 6.67 17.16 -6.80
C LYS A 168 7.42 17.95 -7.84
N GLN A 169 8.29 17.29 -8.62
CA GLN A 169 9.04 17.95 -9.68
C GLN A 169 8.13 18.51 -10.77
N ALA A 170 7.02 17.85 -11.09
CA ALA A 170 6.03 18.36 -12.03
C ALA A 170 5.29 19.59 -11.48
N LEU A 171 4.92 19.57 -10.19
CA LEU A 171 4.30 20.69 -9.48
C LEU A 171 5.22 21.92 -9.49
N LEU A 172 6.48 21.76 -9.06
CA LEU A 172 7.48 22.84 -9.00
C LEU A 172 7.74 23.46 -10.38
N ARG A 173 7.77 22.64 -11.44
CA ARG A 173 8.00 23.13 -12.81
C ARG A 173 6.79 23.85 -13.41
N ARG A 174 5.57 23.48 -13.04
CA ARG A 174 4.33 23.94 -13.69
C ARG A 174 3.61 25.05 -12.93
N GLN A 175 4.00 25.34 -11.69
CA GLN A 175 3.28 26.30 -10.84
C GLN A 175 4.19 27.32 -10.19
N THR A 176 3.79 28.59 -10.30
CA THR A 176 4.44 29.69 -9.57
C THR A 176 4.07 29.69 -8.09
N ASN A 177 2.82 29.40 -7.75
CA ASN A 177 2.36 29.25 -6.36
C ASN A 177 2.06 27.79 -6.04
N VAL A 178 3.11 27.04 -5.75
CA VAL A 178 3.09 25.59 -5.47
C VAL A 178 2.29 25.21 -4.22
N ARG A 179 1.94 26.18 -3.35
CA ARG A 179 1.19 25.96 -2.10
C ARG A 179 -0.32 26.06 -2.30
N LYS A 180 -0.75 26.63 -3.42
CA LYS A 180 -2.17 26.76 -3.75
C LYS A 180 -2.73 25.36 -4.02
N GLU A 181 -3.90 25.09 -3.47
CA GLU A 181 -4.58 23.81 -3.63
C GLU A 181 -5.15 23.65 -5.04
N THR A 182 -4.29 23.24 -5.95
CA THR A 182 -4.59 22.94 -7.33
C THR A 182 -4.69 21.43 -7.54
N LYS A 183 -5.12 21.00 -8.72
CA LYS A 183 -5.10 19.57 -9.10
C LYS A 183 -3.71 18.95 -8.94
N LEU A 184 -2.66 19.60 -9.44
CA LEU A 184 -1.27 19.12 -9.31
C LEU A 184 -0.82 19.03 -7.85
N PHE A 185 -1.20 20.01 -7.01
CA PHE A 185 -0.89 19.95 -5.58
C PHE A 185 -1.59 18.77 -4.91
N ARG A 186 -2.88 18.55 -5.17
CA ARG A 186 -3.65 17.44 -4.59
C ARG A 186 -3.11 16.09 -5.02
N GLU A 187 -2.79 15.92 -6.30
CA GLU A 187 -2.19 14.69 -6.83
C GLU A 187 -0.85 14.39 -6.16
N TYR A 188 0.03 15.39 -6.06
CA TYR A 188 1.30 15.25 -5.36
C TYR A 188 1.12 14.95 -3.86
N ALA A 189 0.28 15.72 -3.17
CA ALA A 189 0.08 15.57 -1.72
C ALA A 189 -0.58 14.23 -1.37
N GLN A 190 -1.48 13.72 -2.20
CA GLN A 190 -2.06 12.39 -2.05
C GLN A 190 -0.99 11.31 -2.23
N GLN A 191 -0.18 11.36 -3.31
CA GLN A 191 0.88 10.37 -3.50
C GLN A 191 1.94 10.44 -2.39
N ALA A 192 2.31 11.63 -1.93
CA ALA A 192 3.23 11.81 -0.81
C ALA A 192 2.67 11.18 0.48
N PHE A 193 1.35 11.25 0.70
CA PHE A 193 0.70 10.54 1.80
C PHE A 193 0.76 9.03 1.61
N GLU A 194 0.42 8.51 0.43
CA GLU A 194 0.48 7.08 0.12
C GLU A 194 1.88 6.51 0.36
N ASP A 195 2.92 7.17 -0.15
CA ASP A 195 4.31 6.74 0.00
C ASP A 195 4.74 6.77 1.48
N THR A 196 4.37 7.84 2.21
CA THR A 196 4.68 7.94 3.65
C THR A 196 3.92 6.90 4.47
N LEU A 197 2.65 6.64 4.15
CA LEU A 197 1.83 5.66 4.85
C LEU A 197 2.31 4.22 4.56
N THR A 198 2.77 3.96 3.33
CA THR A 198 3.42 2.70 2.96
C THR A 198 4.64 2.46 3.85
N LEU A 199 5.53 3.46 3.94
CA LEU A 199 6.71 3.37 4.80
C LEU A 199 6.35 3.18 6.28
N TYR A 200 5.36 3.93 6.78
CA TYR A 200 4.90 3.84 8.16
C TYR A 200 4.40 2.45 8.52
N LEU A 201 3.54 1.86 7.69
CA LEU A 201 2.98 0.53 7.93
C LEU A 201 4.06 -0.55 7.78
N HIS A 202 4.94 -0.41 6.78
CA HIS A 202 6.03 -1.35 6.58
C HIS A 202 6.99 -1.34 7.78
N GLY A 203 7.42 -0.17 8.24
CA GLY A 203 8.30 -0.02 9.41
C GLY A 203 7.63 -0.36 10.74
N THR A 204 6.30 -0.41 10.80
CA THR A 204 5.57 -0.94 11.97
C THR A 204 5.62 -2.47 12.00
N CYS A 205 5.64 -3.12 10.83
CA CYS A 205 5.60 -4.57 10.67
C CYS A 205 6.99 -5.21 10.63
N CYS A 206 7.95 -4.53 10.02
CA CYS A 206 9.28 -5.03 9.69
C CYS A 206 10.34 -4.07 10.20
N ASP A 207 11.52 -4.62 10.53
CA ASP A 207 12.72 -3.82 10.78
C ASP A 207 13.32 -3.45 9.42
N ILE A 208 13.02 -2.24 8.95
CA ILE A 208 13.45 -1.75 7.64
C ILE A 208 14.41 -0.58 7.79
N ASP A 209 15.45 -0.61 6.98
CA ASP A 209 16.33 0.54 6.79
C ASP A 209 15.77 1.43 5.68
N VAL A 210 15.77 2.75 5.93
CA VAL A 210 15.45 3.73 4.89
C VAL A 210 16.74 4.09 4.18
N GLU A 211 16.88 3.65 2.93
CA GLU A 211 18.02 3.99 2.10
C GLU A 211 18.15 5.51 1.92
N THR A 212 19.36 6.03 2.11
CA THR A 212 19.66 7.44 1.82
C THR A 212 20.08 7.61 0.37
N GLY A 213 19.58 8.66 -0.28
CA GLY A 213 19.96 8.96 -1.66
C GLY A 213 19.73 10.43 -2.00
N PRO A 214 20.25 10.91 -3.14
CA PRO A 214 20.14 12.32 -3.52
C PRO A 214 18.69 12.77 -3.72
N ARG A 215 17.76 11.85 -4.01
CA ARG A 215 16.32 12.11 -4.16
C ARG A 215 15.50 11.80 -2.91
N GLN A 216 16.15 11.34 -1.84
CA GLN A 216 15.47 10.93 -0.62
C GLN A 216 15.17 12.13 0.28
N MET A 217 14.01 12.09 0.92
CA MET A 217 13.62 13.12 1.87
C MET A 217 14.60 13.17 3.05
N PRO A 218 15.07 14.37 3.47
CA PRO A 218 15.91 14.49 4.65
C PRO A 218 15.21 13.95 5.90
N SER A 219 15.96 13.20 6.73
CA SER A 219 15.43 12.43 7.86
C SER A 219 14.58 13.25 8.82
N ARG A 220 14.87 14.54 9.03
CA ARG A 220 14.07 15.42 9.91
C ARG A 220 12.63 15.62 9.41
N TYR A 221 12.42 15.71 8.10
CA TYR A 221 11.09 15.88 7.51
C TYR A 221 10.37 14.55 7.40
N LEU A 222 11.11 13.48 7.08
CA LEU A 222 10.58 12.12 7.13
C LEU A 222 10.04 11.79 8.52
N ARG A 223 10.86 12.04 9.55
CA ARG A 223 10.48 11.86 10.95
C ARG A 223 9.22 12.64 11.29
N ARG A 224 9.13 13.90 10.86
CA ARG A 224 7.94 14.74 11.09
C ARG A 224 6.67 14.18 10.42
N ARG A 225 6.78 13.63 9.22
CA ARG A 225 5.64 12.96 8.56
C ARG A 225 5.24 11.68 9.30
N LEU A 226 6.21 10.87 9.75
CA LEU A 226 5.94 9.65 10.53
C LEU A 226 5.30 9.97 11.88
N GLU A 227 5.78 10.99 12.60
CA GLU A 227 5.18 11.45 13.86
C GLU A 227 3.74 11.95 13.66
N LEU A 228 3.47 12.63 12.54
CA LEU A 228 2.11 12.99 12.17
C LEU A 228 1.25 11.73 11.96
N LEU A 229 1.72 10.73 11.23
CA LEU A 229 0.98 9.48 11.01
C LEU A 229 0.75 8.71 12.32
N ILE A 230 1.71 8.68 13.24
CA ILE A 230 1.53 8.08 14.58
C ILE A 230 0.41 8.78 15.34
N SER A 231 0.34 10.11 15.26
CA SER A 231 -0.71 10.86 15.94
C SER A 231 -2.11 10.67 15.31
N LEU A 232 -2.16 10.38 14.01
CA LEU A 232 -3.40 10.16 13.25
C LEU A 232 -3.87 8.71 13.34
N TYR A 233 -2.92 7.77 13.30
CA TYR A 233 -3.13 6.34 13.19
C TYR A 233 -2.19 5.61 14.16
N PRO A 234 -2.42 5.69 15.47
CA PRO A 234 -1.55 5.06 16.47
C PRO A 234 -1.33 3.57 16.14
N PRO A 235 -0.09 3.05 16.27
CA PRO A 235 0.17 1.65 16.01
C PRO A 235 -0.62 0.77 17.00
N PRO A 236 -0.94 -0.48 16.61
CA PRO A 236 -1.63 -1.41 17.50
C PRO A 236 -0.79 -1.76 18.74
N GLU A 237 -1.43 -2.29 19.77
CA GLU A 237 -0.75 -2.73 20.99
C GLU A 237 0.32 -3.78 20.66
N GLY A 238 1.52 -3.62 21.22
CA GLY A 238 2.67 -4.49 20.95
C GLY A 238 3.48 -4.11 19.70
N TYR A 239 3.04 -3.11 18.94
CA TYR A 239 3.74 -2.60 17.76
C TYR A 239 4.30 -1.19 17.98
N ALA A 240 5.38 -0.88 17.29
CA ALA A 240 6.03 0.43 17.31
C ALA A 240 6.43 0.80 15.89
N ALA A 241 6.22 2.06 15.52
CA ALA A 241 6.63 2.59 14.23
C ALA A 241 8.02 3.26 14.29
N LEU A 242 8.52 3.50 15.51
CA LEU A 242 9.81 4.15 15.74
C LEU A 242 10.58 3.39 16.82
N PRO A 243 11.91 3.21 16.66
CA PRO A 243 12.72 2.47 17.63
C PRO A 243 12.64 3.03 19.05
N GLU A 244 12.41 4.34 19.23
CA GLU A 244 12.33 4.93 20.56
C GLU A 244 11.07 4.52 21.34
N GLN A 245 10.03 4.03 20.66
CA GLN A 245 8.79 3.55 21.30
C GLN A 245 8.95 2.16 21.91
N LEU A 246 9.98 1.39 21.51
CA LEU A 246 10.28 0.05 22.02
C LEU A 246 11.08 0.06 23.33
N LYS A 247 11.59 1.24 23.76
CA LYS A 247 12.32 1.33 25.03
C LYS A 247 11.34 1.31 26.19
N PRO A 248 11.49 0.39 27.17
CA PRO A 248 10.70 0.46 28.40
C PRO A 248 11.02 1.78 29.12
N ARG A 249 9.96 2.50 29.51
CA ARG A 249 10.07 3.64 30.42
C ARG A 249 10.56 3.20 31.79
#